data_AF-A0AAE0XID3-F1
#
_entry.id   AF-A0AAE0XID3-F1
#
_cell.length_a   1.000
_cell.length_b   1.000
_cell.length_c   1.000
_cell.angle_alpha   90.00
_cell.angle_beta   90.00
_cell.angle_gamma   90.00
#
_symmetry.space_group_name_H-M   'P 1'
#
loop_
_entity.id
_entity.type
_entity.pdbx_description
1 polymer ?
#
loop_
_entity_poly.entity_id
_entity_poly.type
_entity_poly.pdbx_seq_one_letter_code
_entity_poly.pdbx_strand_id
1 'polypeptide(L)'
;MLLKVPGHDRTRNGSMIRTTLGCVRRGLVNPARPGPGPGPDAIWPRCYSDSKPQPEFEIDDVRPGSIPSPALLIQTYENPDAVKPGPWILRKAAELNLGFPNHVRIVKGQDNGAAVKALVSSKHCISSFHMKYFTQLTHALTDKYFALYQAKMDKPLWLQLQILTAGTNCKSVVRTTSRKMLKEAFIRALKANGYDPWGRANGEDAVEDLYGTVKLQIVRPKEVAQTKPEDLVAFLTPLISGQIKASLLKGSAFRRPVSGRHSTPKTELDRELQRQGWPYKKEYNKRPSRDRQAWLVKP
;
A
#
# COMPACT_ATOMS: atom_id res chain seq x y z
N MET A 1 23.66 5.59 -10.42
CA MET A 1 24.10 5.66 -9.01
C MET A 1 23.59 4.42 -8.30
N LEU A 2 24.52 3.50 -8.05
CA LEU A 2 24.36 2.39 -7.11
C LEU A 2 24.18 2.96 -5.70
N LEU A 3 23.49 2.23 -4.82
CA LEU A 3 23.51 2.49 -3.39
C LEU A 3 24.98 2.49 -2.92
N LYS A 4 25.59 3.68 -2.88
CA LYS A 4 26.99 3.86 -2.48
C LYS A 4 26.99 3.95 -0.97
N VAL A 5 27.11 2.80 -0.32
CA VAL A 5 27.33 2.68 1.12
C VAL A 5 28.72 3.27 1.41
N PRO A 6 28.86 4.27 2.30
CA PRO A 6 30.18 4.74 2.71
C PRO A 6 30.91 3.61 3.46
N GLY A 7 32.15 3.36 3.03
CA GLY A 7 33.02 2.35 3.63
C GLY A 7 33.31 2.68 5.09
N HIS A 8 32.96 1.76 5.98
CA HIS A 8 33.36 1.83 7.38
C HIS A 8 34.77 1.27 7.51
N ASP A 9 35.68 2.16 7.89
CA ASP A 9 37.05 1.83 8.28
C ASP A 9 37.07 0.82 9.42
N ARG A 10 37.78 -0.28 9.18
CA ARG A 10 38.12 -1.27 10.19
C ARG A 10 39.31 -0.75 10.99
N THR A 11 39.07 -0.26 12.20
CA THR A 11 40.11 -0.22 13.23
C THR A 11 39.79 -1.20 14.34
N ARG A 12 40.55 -2.30 14.32
CA ARG A 12 40.83 -3.22 15.43
C ARG A 12 41.26 -2.43 16.67
N ASN A 13 40.75 -2.83 17.83
CA ASN A 13 41.39 -2.98 19.15
C ASN A 13 40.28 -3.60 20.03
N GLY A 14 40.36 -4.79 20.60
CA GLY A 14 41.48 -5.40 21.30
C GLY A 14 41.29 -5.19 22.81
N SER A 15 40.44 -6.01 23.47
CA SER A 15 40.52 -6.26 24.91
C SER A 15 39.70 -7.49 25.30
N MET A 16 40.42 -8.52 25.73
CA MET A 16 39.89 -9.70 26.39
C MET A 16 39.49 -9.34 27.83
N ILE A 17 38.27 -9.71 28.24
CA ILE A 17 37.99 -10.00 29.65
C ILE A 17 37.28 -11.35 29.70
N ARG A 18 38.04 -12.37 30.10
CA ARG A 18 37.52 -13.66 30.57
C ARG A 18 36.88 -13.43 31.93
N THR A 19 35.59 -13.76 32.06
CA THR A 19 35.00 -14.02 33.38
C THR A 19 34.27 -15.36 33.33
N THR A 20 34.90 -16.34 33.94
CA THR A 20 34.33 -17.63 34.35
C THR A 20 33.42 -17.44 35.57
N LEU A 21 32.42 -18.32 35.72
CA LEU A 21 31.52 -18.61 36.88
C LEU A 21 30.06 -18.53 36.38
N GLY A 22 29.18 -19.50 36.61
CA GLY A 22 29.25 -20.72 37.38
C GLY A 22 28.01 -21.55 37.05
N CYS A 23 28.18 -22.87 37.14
CA CYS A 23 27.20 -23.90 36.89
C CYS A 23 26.14 -23.91 38.01
N VAL A 24 24.85 -23.80 37.68
CA VAL A 24 23.76 -24.31 38.53
C VAL A 24 22.75 -25.04 37.66
N ARG A 25 22.97 -26.36 37.53
CA ARG A 25 21.96 -27.35 37.15
C ARG A 25 20.85 -27.34 38.20
N ARG A 26 19.63 -26.97 37.82
CA ARG A 26 18.42 -27.46 38.50
C ARG A 26 17.68 -28.35 37.52
N GLY A 27 17.72 -29.65 37.83
CA GLY A 27 16.86 -30.64 37.21
C GLY A 27 15.43 -30.40 37.64
N LEU A 28 14.52 -30.41 36.67
CA LEU A 28 13.11 -30.64 36.92
C LEU A 28 12.71 -31.89 36.13
N VAL A 29 12.18 -32.81 36.91
CA VAL A 29 11.78 -34.17 36.61
C VAL A 29 10.56 -34.15 35.69
N ASN A 30 10.64 -34.92 34.60
CA ASN A 30 9.51 -35.30 33.77
C ASN A 30 8.56 -36.24 34.54
N PRO A 31 7.26 -35.95 34.65
CA PRO A 31 6.28 -36.98 34.89
C PRO A 31 5.84 -37.61 33.56
N ALA A 32 6.06 -38.92 33.47
CA ALA A 32 5.66 -39.80 32.40
C ALA A 32 4.18 -39.64 32.00
N ARG A 33 3.91 -39.61 30.69
CA ARG A 33 2.58 -39.90 30.15
C ARG A 33 2.58 -41.30 29.53
N PRO A 34 1.59 -42.15 29.86
CA PRO A 34 1.45 -43.47 29.27
C PRO A 34 0.93 -43.35 27.82
N GLY A 35 1.57 -44.10 26.92
CA GLY A 35 1.05 -44.33 25.57
C GLY A 35 -0.09 -45.33 25.58
N PRO A 36 -0.93 -45.28 24.52
CA PRO A 36 -1.31 -46.53 23.88
C PRO A 36 -1.28 -46.45 22.34
N GLY A 37 -0.73 -47.49 21.73
CA GLY A 37 -1.29 -48.12 20.53
C GLY A 37 -0.75 -47.70 19.16
N PRO A 38 -0.03 -48.59 18.44
CA PRO A 38 0.11 -48.51 17.00
C PRO A 38 -1.15 -49.08 16.33
N GLY A 39 -1.90 -48.23 15.63
CA GLY A 39 -2.95 -48.63 14.69
C GLY A 39 -2.40 -48.76 13.27
N PRO A 40 -2.85 -49.76 12.48
CA PRO A 40 -2.29 -50.08 11.17
C PRO A 40 -2.89 -49.23 10.04
N ASP A 41 -2.14 -49.15 8.94
CA ASP A 41 -2.60 -48.91 7.57
C ASP A 41 -3.20 -47.54 7.22
N ALA A 42 -2.31 -46.58 6.91
CA ALA A 42 -2.61 -45.51 5.97
C ALA A 42 -1.57 -45.52 4.84
N ILE A 43 -1.89 -46.31 3.82
CA ILE A 43 -1.26 -46.37 2.51
C ILE A 43 -1.38 -44.99 1.86
N TRP A 44 -0.28 -44.25 1.80
CA TRP A 44 -0.17 -43.05 0.96
C TRP A 44 0.52 -43.42 -0.36
N PRO A 45 -0.10 -43.17 -1.53
CA PRO A 45 0.53 -43.49 -2.81
C PRO A 45 1.73 -42.57 -3.06
N ARG A 46 2.91 -43.20 -3.12
CA ARG A 46 4.13 -42.72 -3.79
C ARG A 46 3.80 -42.46 -5.27
N CYS A 47 3.78 -41.19 -5.67
CA CYS A 47 3.88 -40.81 -7.07
C CYS A 47 4.79 -39.59 -7.21
N TYR A 48 5.57 -39.59 -8.28
CA TYR A 48 6.52 -38.57 -8.76
C TYR A 48 7.97 -38.69 -8.26
N SER A 49 8.62 -39.77 -8.72
CA SER A 49 9.98 -39.68 -9.23
C SER A 49 9.94 -39.91 -10.74
N ASP A 50 9.97 -38.82 -11.52
CA ASP A 50 10.36 -38.86 -12.93
C ASP A 50 10.92 -37.48 -13.30
N SER A 51 12.20 -37.31 -12.94
CA SER A 51 13.05 -36.22 -13.41
C SER A 51 13.39 -36.44 -14.88
N LYS A 52 12.59 -35.86 -15.78
CA LYS A 52 13.03 -35.63 -17.16
C LYS A 52 14.01 -34.45 -17.18
N PRO A 53 15.18 -34.56 -17.82
CA PRO A 53 16.06 -33.42 -18.04
C PRO A 53 15.32 -32.36 -18.87
N GLN A 54 15.30 -31.12 -18.38
CA GLN A 54 14.78 -29.98 -19.12
C GLN A 54 15.70 -29.73 -20.33
N PRO A 55 15.16 -29.42 -21.52
CA PRO A 55 15.97 -29.00 -22.65
C PRO A 55 16.69 -27.70 -22.30
N GLU A 56 18.00 -27.68 -22.56
CA GLU A 56 18.83 -26.49 -22.50
C GLU A 56 18.24 -25.46 -23.47
N PHE A 57 17.61 -24.41 -22.93
CA PHE A 57 17.27 -23.24 -23.71
C PHE A 57 18.56 -22.46 -23.92
N GLU A 58 19.10 -22.52 -25.14
CA GLU A 58 20.02 -21.53 -25.68
C GLU A 58 19.42 -20.14 -25.43
N ILE A 59 20.09 -19.36 -24.59
CA ILE A 59 19.76 -17.96 -24.36
C ILE A 59 20.44 -17.21 -25.49
N ASP A 60 19.66 -16.89 -26.53
CA ASP A 60 20.08 -15.96 -27.57
C ASP A 60 20.61 -14.66 -26.94
N ASP A 61 21.79 -14.26 -27.41
CA ASP A 61 22.55 -13.09 -27.00
C ASP A 61 21.69 -11.82 -26.88
N VAL A 62 21.40 -11.44 -25.63
CA VAL A 62 20.83 -10.13 -25.31
C VAL A 62 21.91 -9.08 -25.56
N ARG A 63 21.81 -8.39 -26.71
CA ARG A 63 22.64 -7.23 -27.07
C ARG A 63 22.78 -6.24 -25.88
N PRO A 64 23.99 -6.03 -25.34
CA PRO A 64 24.21 -5.00 -24.33
C PRO A 64 24.30 -3.64 -25.04
N GLY A 65 23.21 -2.87 -25.07
CA GLY A 65 23.28 -1.59 -25.80
C GLY A 65 22.08 -0.66 -25.80
N SER A 66 21.04 -0.85 -24.98
CA SER A 66 20.03 0.20 -24.79
C SER A 66 19.79 0.46 -23.31
N ILE A 67 20.44 1.51 -22.81
CA ILE A 67 20.07 2.11 -21.53
C ILE A 67 18.69 2.75 -21.77
N PRO A 68 17.61 2.30 -21.11
CA PRO A 68 16.32 2.98 -21.25
C PRO A 68 16.49 4.41 -20.75
N SER A 69 16.14 5.35 -21.62
CA SER A 69 16.30 6.79 -21.39
C SER A 69 15.67 7.20 -20.04
N PRO A 70 16.40 7.92 -19.16
CA PRO A 70 15.92 8.27 -17.80
C PRO A 70 14.76 9.28 -17.78
N ALA A 71 14.29 9.76 -18.94
CA ALA A 71 13.15 10.67 -19.08
C ALA A 71 11.76 10.00 -18.87
N LEU A 72 11.68 8.66 -18.73
CA LEU A 72 10.42 7.94 -18.51
C LEU A 72 9.96 7.83 -17.04
N LEU A 73 10.64 8.48 -16.10
CA LEU A 73 10.37 8.31 -14.65
C LEU A 73 9.53 9.42 -14.00
N ILE A 74 9.02 10.37 -14.79
CA ILE A 74 8.04 11.38 -14.37
C ILE A 74 6.87 11.39 -15.38
N GLN A 75 6.28 10.24 -15.64
CA GLN A 75 4.87 10.23 -16.00
C GLN A 75 4.10 9.91 -14.72
N THR A 76 3.63 10.96 -14.03
CA THR A 76 2.28 10.86 -13.46
C THR A 76 1.41 10.52 -14.65
N TYR A 77 1.16 9.23 -14.86
CA TYR A 77 0.36 8.71 -15.95
C TYR A 77 -0.97 9.48 -15.99
N GLU A 78 -1.05 10.50 -16.84
CA GLU A 78 -2.20 10.68 -17.71
C GLU A 78 -2.19 9.46 -18.63
N ASN A 79 -2.49 8.29 -18.07
CA ASN A 79 -2.83 7.16 -18.90
C ASN A 79 -4.11 7.63 -19.61
N PRO A 80 -4.16 7.75 -20.95
CA PRO A 80 -5.40 8.08 -21.64
C PRO A 80 -6.51 7.07 -21.29
N ASP A 81 -6.13 5.85 -20.88
CA ASP A 81 -7.03 4.80 -20.37
C ASP A 81 -7.32 4.91 -18.86
N ALA A 82 -6.88 5.97 -18.20
CA ALA A 82 -7.18 6.18 -16.79
C ALA A 82 -8.70 6.35 -16.63
N VAL A 83 -9.31 5.39 -15.95
CA VAL A 83 -10.75 5.38 -15.68
C VAL A 83 -11.15 6.69 -15.03
N LYS A 84 -11.95 7.49 -15.75
CA LYS A 84 -12.50 8.75 -15.25
C LYS A 84 -13.74 8.44 -14.40
N PRO A 85 -13.75 8.77 -13.10
CA PRO A 85 -14.93 8.55 -12.26
C PRO A 85 -16.10 9.44 -12.70
N GLY A 86 -17.32 8.91 -12.63
CA GLY A 86 -18.53 9.68 -12.89
C GLY A 86 -18.81 10.73 -11.80
N PRO A 87 -19.66 11.75 -12.08
CA PRO A 87 -19.95 12.84 -11.14
C PRO A 87 -20.48 12.38 -9.78
N TRP A 88 -21.30 11.33 -9.76
CA TRP A 88 -21.82 10.76 -8.51
C TRP A 88 -20.71 10.15 -7.64
N ILE A 89 -19.73 9.47 -8.26
CA ILE A 89 -18.57 8.90 -7.56
C ILE A 89 -17.71 10.01 -6.96
N LEU A 90 -17.47 11.08 -7.71
CA LEU A 90 -16.71 12.24 -7.24
C LEU A 90 -17.35 12.85 -5.98
N ARG A 91 -18.68 12.99 -5.97
CA ARG A 91 -19.43 13.46 -4.80
C ARG A 91 -19.32 12.53 -3.62
N LYS A 92 -19.57 11.23 -3.84
CA LYS A 92 -19.49 10.23 -2.77
C LYS A 92 -18.08 10.13 -2.18
N ALA A 93 -17.06 10.23 -3.01
CA ALA A 93 -15.67 10.29 -2.57
C ALA A 93 -15.39 11.56 -1.75
N ALA A 94 -15.89 12.72 -2.18
CA ALA A 94 -15.75 13.97 -1.43
C ALA A 94 -16.47 13.92 -0.07
N GLU A 95 -17.68 13.36 0.00
CA GLU A 95 -18.42 13.14 1.26
C GLU A 95 -17.61 12.31 2.27
N LEU A 96 -16.90 11.30 1.78
CA LEU A 96 -16.06 10.40 2.59
C LEU A 96 -14.63 10.92 2.78
N ASN A 97 -14.29 12.11 2.26
CA ASN A 97 -12.91 12.63 2.18
C ASN A 97 -11.90 11.66 1.55
N LEU A 98 -12.34 10.90 0.56
CA LEU A 98 -11.51 9.99 -0.24
C LEU A 98 -10.81 10.76 -1.36
N GLY A 99 -9.54 10.44 -1.56
CA GLY A 99 -8.75 10.82 -2.71
C GLY A 99 -8.74 9.74 -3.80
N PHE A 100 -8.31 10.12 -4.99
CA PHE A 100 -8.05 9.22 -6.11
C PHE A 100 -6.53 9.01 -6.26
N PRO A 101 -6.08 7.98 -7.00
CA PRO A 101 -4.65 7.68 -7.15
C PRO A 101 -3.78 8.83 -7.70
N ASN A 102 -4.38 9.77 -8.43
CA ASN A 102 -3.72 10.97 -8.96
C ASN A 102 -3.41 12.03 -7.89
N HIS A 103 -4.03 11.97 -6.71
CA HIS A 103 -3.73 12.87 -5.59
C HIS A 103 -2.45 12.49 -4.84
N VAL A 104 -1.84 11.35 -5.16
CA VAL A 104 -0.58 10.94 -4.54
C VAL A 104 0.58 11.61 -5.27
N ARG A 105 1.44 12.30 -4.52
CA ARG A 105 2.60 13.05 -5.05
C ARG A 105 3.91 12.37 -4.66
N ILE A 106 4.89 12.39 -5.56
CA ILE A 106 6.24 11.90 -5.25
C ILE A 106 6.84 12.80 -4.18
N VAL A 107 7.45 12.18 -3.16
CA VAL A 107 8.13 12.94 -2.12
C VAL A 107 9.42 13.54 -2.70
N LYS A 108 9.64 14.84 -2.46
CA LYS A 108 10.77 15.60 -3.03
C LYS A 108 12.11 15.00 -2.59
N GLY A 109 13.17 15.19 -3.38
CA GLY A 109 14.53 14.78 -2.98
C GLY A 109 14.81 13.28 -3.02
N GLN A 110 13.92 12.47 -3.60
CA GLN A 110 14.23 11.07 -3.92
C GLN A 110 15.00 10.98 -5.24
N ASP A 111 16.01 10.12 -5.28
CA ASP A 111 16.75 9.84 -6.50
C ASP A 111 15.85 9.21 -7.55
N ASN A 112 15.94 9.70 -8.79
CA ASN A 112 15.20 9.13 -9.92
C ASN A 112 15.53 7.65 -10.16
N GLY A 113 16.75 7.23 -9.80
CA GLY A 113 17.24 5.86 -9.90
C GLY A 113 17.08 5.01 -8.64
N ALA A 114 16.34 5.47 -7.62
CA ALA A 114 16.12 4.68 -6.41
C ALA A 114 15.31 3.40 -6.70
N ALA A 115 15.67 2.29 -6.05
CA ALA A 115 14.97 1.02 -6.18
C ALA A 115 13.52 1.08 -5.64
N VAL A 116 13.29 1.99 -4.68
CA VAL A 116 11.99 2.27 -4.06
C VAL A 116 11.71 3.77 -4.13
N LYS A 117 10.50 4.13 -4.52
CA LYS A 117 9.99 5.50 -4.46
C LYS A 117 8.83 5.58 -3.48
N ALA A 118 8.82 6.59 -2.63
CA ALA A 118 7.68 6.88 -1.77
C ALA A 118 6.87 8.04 -2.35
N LEU A 119 5.56 7.87 -2.38
CA LEU A 119 4.60 8.87 -2.78
C LEU A 119 3.60 9.05 -1.64
N VAL A 120 3.15 10.28 -1.41
CA VAL A 120 2.33 10.64 -0.26
C VAL A 120 1.11 11.43 -0.73
N SER A 121 -0.01 11.22 -0.04
CA SER A 121 -1.21 12.06 -0.16
C SER A 121 -1.76 12.37 1.23
N SER A 122 -2.18 13.61 1.42
CA SER A 122 -2.91 14.08 2.61
C SER A 122 -4.29 13.44 2.75
N LYS A 123 -4.86 12.85 1.68
CA LYS A 123 -6.15 12.17 1.70
C LYS A 123 -5.99 10.65 1.64
N HIS A 124 -6.99 9.94 2.16
CA HIS A 124 -7.13 8.49 1.99
C HIS A 124 -7.45 8.16 0.54
N CYS A 125 -6.48 7.63 -0.20
CA CYS A 125 -6.62 7.41 -1.63
C CYS A 125 -7.17 6.01 -1.93
N ILE A 126 -8.13 5.96 -2.85
CA ILE A 126 -8.60 4.71 -3.46
C ILE A 126 -7.43 4.00 -4.15
N SER A 127 -7.44 2.68 -4.12
CA SER A 127 -6.40 1.86 -4.75
C SER A 127 -6.55 1.92 -6.27
N SER A 128 -5.43 2.05 -7.00
CA SER A 128 -5.43 1.98 -8.46
C SER A 128 -6.12 0.71 -8.99
N PHE A 129 -6.01 -0.42 -8.27
CA PHE A 129 -6.65 -1.68 -8.64
C PHE A 129 -8.18 -1.64 -8.60
N HIS A 130 -8.77 -0.77 -7.79
CA HIS A 130 -10.21 -0.66 -7.64
C HIS A 130 -10.81 0.40 -8.56
N MET A 131 -9.99 1.24 -9.22
CA MET A 131 -10.46 2.30 -10.12
C MET A 131 -11.34 1.78 -11.26
N LYS A 132 -11.14 0.54 -11.71
CA LYS A 132 -12.00 -0.11 -12.72
C LYS A 132 -13.47 -0.26 -12.31
N TYR A 133 -13.79 -0.19 -11.02
CA TYR A 133 -15.17 -0.20 -10.52
C TYR A 133 -15.74 1.20 -10.36
N PHE A 134 -14.90 2.23 -10.48
CA PHE A 134 -15.27 3.63 -10.34
C PHE A 134 -15.33 4.29 -11.72
N THR A 135 -16.10 3.71 -12.63
CA THR A 135 -16.32 4.17 -14.01
C THR A 135 -17.37 5.29 -14.10
N GLN A 136 -17.50 5.92 -15.26
CA GLN A 136 -18.55 6.93 -15.50
C GLN A 136 -19.96 6.32 -15.40
N LEU A 137 -20.15 5.16 -16.04
CA LEU A 137 -21.32 4.32 -15.88
C LEU A 137 -21.11 3.51 -14.60
N THR A 138 -21.82 3.86 -13.53
CA THR A 138 -21.67 3.27 -12.20
C THR A 138 -21.64 1.74 -12.25
N HIS A 139 -20.58 1.11 -11.74
CA HIS A 139 -20.49 -0.34 -11.67
C HIS A 139 -21.37 -0.87 -10.52
N ALA A 140 -21.96 -2.06 -10.68
CA ALA A 140 -22.77 -2.71 -9.63
C ALA A 140 -22.01 -2.98 -8.31
N LEU A 141 -20.68 -2.85 -8.29
CA LEU A 141 -19.83 -3.08 -7.12
C LEU A 141 -19.37 -1.77 -6.47
N THR A 142 -19.74 -0.62 -7.02
CA THR A 142 -19.25 0.69 -6.57
C THR A 142 -19.60 0.93 -5.10
N ASP A 143 -20.87 0.69 -4.73
CA ASP A 143 -21.34 0.84 -3.34
C ASP A 143 -20.63 -0.09 -2.38
N LYS A 144 -20.41 -1.35 -2.79
CA LYS A 144 -19.65 -2.33 -2.00
C LYS A 144 -18.22 -1.83 -1.73
N TYR A 145 -17.55 -1.27 -2.72
CA TYR A 145 -16.21 -0.72 -2.54
C TYR A 145 -16.21 0.54 -1.68
N PHE A 146 -17.21 1.43 -1.80
CA PHE A 146 -17.33 2.57 -0.89
C PHE A 146 -17.53 2.12 0.56
N ALA A 147 -18.38 1.13 0.82
CA ALA A 147 -18.56 0.56 2.16
C ALA A 147 -17.26 -0.03 2.71
N LEU A 148 -16.48 -0.75 1.89
CA LEU A 148 -15.16 -1.26 2.28
C LEU A 148 -14.19 -0.14 2.66
N TYR A 149 -14.17 0.96 1.92
CA TYR A 149 -13.31 2.10 2.23
C TYR A 149 -13.76 2.84 3.48
N GLN A 150 -15.08 2.99 3.68
CA GLN A 150 -15.65 3.59 4.88
C GLN A 150 -15.29 2.77 6.12
N ALA A 151 -15.37 1.44 6.06
CA ALA A 151 -14.92 0.57 7.17
C ALA A 151 -13.41 0.70 7.44
N LYS A 152 -12.61 0.98 6.41
CA LYS A 152 -11.15 1.16 6.54
C LYS A 152 -10.74 2.53 7.10
N MET A 153 -11.65 3.51 7.15
CA MET A 153 -11.39 4.87 7.66
C MET A 153 -10.97 4.92 9.13
N ASP A 154 -11.13 3.82 9.87
CA ASP A 154 -10.66 3.71 11.26
C ASP A 154 -9.13 3.76 11.40
N LYS A 155 -8.42 3.53 10.30
CA LYS A 155 -6.95 3.53 10.24
C LYS A 155 -6.47 4.88 9.71
N PRO A 156 -5.72 5.67 10.49
CA PRO A 156 -5.33 7.02 10.07
C PRO A 156 -4.32 7.00 8.92
N LEU A 157 -3.42 6.00 8.86
CA LEU A 157 -2.49 5.84 7.76
C LEU A 157 -2.86 4.64 6.87
N TRP A 158 -2.93 4.90 5.56
CA TRP A 158 -3.10 3.85 4.56
C TRP A 158 -1.78 3.59 3.83
N LEU A 159 -1.28 2.37 3.94
CA LEU A 159 -0.14 1.91 3.15
C LEU A 159 -0.63 1.22 1.86
N GLN A 160 -0.17 1.72 0.71
CA GLN A 160 -0.32 1.07 -0.59
C GLN A 160 1.06 0.65 -1.11
N LEU A 161 1.15 -0.58 -1.60
CA LEU A 161 2.38 -1.11 -2.21
C LEU A 161 2.09 -1.41 -3.67
N GLN A 162 2.89 -0.83 -4.56
CA GLN A 162 2.82 -1.07 -6.00
C GLN A 162 4.19 -1.52 -6.50
N ILE A 163 4.22 -2.55 -7.33
CA ILE A 163 5.44 -2.97 -8.04
C ILE A 163 5.30 -2.45 -9.47
N LEU A 164 6.28 -1.69 -9.93
CA LEU A 164 6.35 -1.29 -11.33
C LEU A 164 6.93 -2.46 -12.11
N THR A 165 6.10 -3.09 -12.93
CA THR A 165 6.47 -4.24 -13.77
C THR A 165 6.98 -3.84 -15.14
N ALA A 166 6.96 -2.55 -15.49
CA ALA A 166 7.42 -2.06 -16.77
C ALA A 166 8.89 -2.46 -17.00
N GLY A 167 9.14 -3.30 -18.00
CA GLY A 167 10.48 -3.69 -18.45
C GLY A 167 11.24 -4.68 -17.57
N THR A 168 10.67 -5.18 -16.45
CA THR A 168 11.39 -6.12 -15.58
C THR A 168 10.75 -7.52 -15.57
N ASN A 169 11.40 -8.45 -16.27
CA ASN A 169 11.14 -9.89 -16.18
C ASN A 169 11.58 -10.41 -14.80
N CYS A 170 10.74 -10.17 -13.79
CA CYS A 170 10.94 -10.63 -12.42
C CYS A 170 9.97 -11.75 -12.08
N LYS A 171 10.50 -12.85 -11.54
CA LYS A 171 9.72 -13.99 -11.05
C LYS A 171 8.74 -13.54 -9.96
N SER A 172 7.57 -14.18 -9.90
CA SER A 172 6.50 -13.87 -8.92
C SER A 172 7.00 -13.96 -7.46
N VAL A 173 7.89 -14.91 -7.18
CA VAL A 173 8.52 -15.08 -5.86
C VAL A 173 9.26 -13.80 -5.45
N VAL A 174 10.09 -13.24 -6.33
CA VAL A 174 10.84 -11.99 -6.07
C VAL A 174 9.91 -10.81 -5.82
N ARG A 175 8.82 -10.70 -6.59
CA ARG A 175 7.80 -9.66 -6.41
C ARG A 175 7.12 -9.76 -5.03
N THR A 176 6.77 -10.97 -4.63
CA THR A 176 6.11 -11.22 -3.35
C THR A 176 7.07 -10.97 -2.18
N THR A 177 8.31 -11.44 -2.27
CA THR A 177 9.34 -11.26 -1.26
C THR A 177 9.70 -9.78 -1.07
N SER A 178 10.00 -9.06 -2.16
CA SER A 178 10.30 -7.62 -2.10
C SER A 178 9.14 -6.81 -1.50
N ARG A 179 7.89 -7.16 -1.83
CA ARG A 179 6.71 -6.52 -1.23
C ARG A 179 6.61 -6.77 0.28
N LYS A 180 6.84 -8.00 0.74
CA LYS A 180 6.82 -8.36 2.16
C LYS A 180 7.94 -7.64 2.92
N MET A 181 9.17 -7.71 2.41
CA MET A 181 10.33 -7.04 3.01
C MET A 181 10.12 -5.54 3.14
N LEU A 182 9.66 -4.88 2.07
CA LEU A 182 9.43 -3.43 2.10
C LEU A 182 8.32 -3.05 3.10
N LYS A 183 7.26 -3.86 3.19
CA LYS A 183 6.19 -3.64 4.16
C LYS A 183 6.70 -3.73 5.60
N GLU A 184 7.49 -4.76 5.91
CA GLU A 184 8.06 -4.97 7.23
C GLU A 184 9.07 -3.88 7.59
N ALA A 185 9.95 -3.52 6.66
CA ALA A 185 10.89 -2.42 6.84
C ALA A 185 10.18 -1.10 7.11
N PHE A 186 9.10 -0.79 6.38
CA PHE A 186 8.29 0.41 6.61
C PHE A 186 7.64 0.42 8.00
N ILE A 187 7.10 -0.72 8.45
CA ILE A 187 6.53 -0.84 9.79
C ILE A 187 7.60 -0.67 10.88
N ARG A 188 8.79 -1.25 10.70
CA ARG A 188 9.92 -1.06 11.63
C ARG A 188 10.37 0.40 11.67
N ALA A 189 10.44 1.06 10.52
CA ALA A 189 10.79 2.48 10.44
C ALA A 189 9.72 3.39 11.07
N LEU A 190 8.42 3.06 10.96
CA LEU A 190 7.36 3.76 11.70
C LEU A 190 7.53 3.61 13.21
N LYS A 191 7.78 2.39 13.69
CA LYS A 191 8.02 2.12 15.12
C LYS A 191 9.24 2.87 15.66
N ALA A 192 10.31 2.93 14.88
CA ALA A 192 11.52 3.70 15.22
C ALA A 192 11.25 5.22 15.35
N ASN A 193 10.15 5.72 14.77
CA ASN A 193 9.70 7.11 14.88
C ASN A 193 8.54 7.29 15.87
N GLY A 194 8.26 6.29 16.72
CA GLY A 194 7.19 6.37 17.73
C GLY A 194 5.77 6.13 17.21
N TYR A 195 5.60 5.58 16.00
CA TYR A 195 4.29 5.30 15.41
C TYR A 195 3.94 3.81 15.39
N ASP A 196 2.65 3.51 15.55
CA ASP A 196 2.05 2.20 15.32
C ASP A 196 2.04 1.84 13.81
N PRO A 197 1.89 0.56 13.38
CA PRO A 197 1.82 0.20 11.97
C PRO A 197 0.70 0.90 11.19
N TRP A 198 -0.31 1.43 11.88
CA TRP A 198 -1.42 2.19 11.30
C TRP A 198 -1.21 3.72 11.35
N GLY A 199 -0.03 4.19 11.77
CA GLY A 199 0.33 5.61 11.84
C GLY A 199 -0.23 6.37 13.04
N ARG A 200 -0.72 5.66 14.07
CA ARG A 200 -1.11 6.28 15.35
C ARG A 200 0.15 6.59 16.16
N ALA A 201 0.17 7.74 16.82
CA ALA A 201 1.22 8.07 17.77
C ALA A 201 1.15 7.13 18.98
N ASN A 202 2.25 6.47 19.32
CA ASN A 202 2.34 5.51 20.43
C ASN A 202 3.56 5.78 21.35
N GLY A 203 4.34 6.82 21.07
CA GLY A 203 5.53 7.16 21.85
C GLY A 203 5.74 8.67 21.96
N GLU A 204 6.66 9.08 22.83
CA GLU A 204 6.96 10.49 23.13
C GLU A 204 7.45 11.27 21.90
N ASP A 205 8.14 10.60 20.97
CA ASP A 205 8.63 11.21 19.72
C ASP A 205 7.50 11.56 18.73
N ALA A 206 6.35 10.90 18.87
CA ALA A 206 5.20 11.05 17.98
C ALA A 206 4.18 12.03 18.59
N VAL A 207 4.22 13.28 18.12
CA VAL A 207 3.34 14.35 18.62
C VAL A 207 1.88 14.18 18.15
N GLU A 208 1.66 13.68 16.93
CA GLU A 208 0.33 13.63 16.30
C GLU A 208 0.19 12.41 15.38
N ASP A 209 -1.02 11.89 15.25
CA ASP A 209 -1.32 10.81 14.31
C ASP A 209 -1.04 11.22 12.86
N LEU A 210 -0.47 10.29 12.09
CA LEU A 210 -0.22 10.44 10.66
C LEU A 210 -1.48 10.13 9.88
N TYR A 211 -2.11 11.15 9.30
CA TYR A 211 -3.31 10.98 8.49
C TYR A 211 -3.03 11.08 6.99
N GLY A 212 -3.39 10.04 6.24
CA GLY A 212 -3.37 10.05 4.77
C GLY A 212 -2.97 8.71 4.16
N THR A 213 -2.47 8.75 2.92
CA THR A 213 -1.98 7.56 2.20
C THR A 213 -0.53 7.68 1.85
N VAL A 214 0.24 6.66 2.20
CA VAL A 214 1.61 6.45 1.73
C VAL A 214 1.59 5.33 0.71
N LYS A 215 2.09 5.61 -0.49
CA LYS A 215 2.23 4.65 -1.58
C LYS A 215 3.71 4.42 -1.83
N LEU A 216 4.17 3.20 -1.60
CA LEU A 216 5.53 2.80 -1.92
C LEU A 216 5.53 2.06 -3.26
N GLN A 217 6.31 2.58 -4.20
CA GLN A 217 6.53 2.02 -5.52
C GLN A 217 7.88 1.31 -5.56
N ILE A 218 7.86 0.01 -5.84
CA ILE A 218 9.06 -0.80 -6.07
C ILE A 218 9.39 -0.71 -7.56
N VAL A 219 10.47 -0.01 -7.89
CA VAL A 219 10.97 0.14 -9.27
C VAL A 219 11.83 -1.06 -9.66
N ARG A 220 12.69 -1.53 -8.74
CA ARG A 220 13.65 -2.62 -8.99
C ARG A 220 13.49 -3.73 -7.95
N PRO A 221 12.54 -4.67 -8.14
CA PRO A 221 12.20 -5.66 -7.10
C PRO A 221 13.33 -6.66 -6.82
N LYS A 222 14.22 -6.95 -7.80
CA LYS A 222 15.40 -7.82 -7.58
C LYS A 222 16.35 -7.21 -6.55
N GLU A 223 16.68 -5.93 -6.70
CA GLU A 223 17.55 -5.22 -5.77
C GLU A 223 16.94 -5.15 -4.38
N VAL A 224 15.65 -4.80 -4.27
CA VAL A 224 14.95 -4.76 -2.97
C VAL A 224 14.95 -6.13 -2.28
N ALA A 225 14.81 -7.22 -3.04
CA ALA A 225 14.84 -8.58 -2.49
C ALA A 225 16.26 -9.03 -2.06
N GLN A 226 17.30 -8.45 -2.62
CA GLN A 226 18.71 -8.73 -2.27
C GLN A 226 19.24 -7.79 -1.18
N THR A 227 18.58 -6.65 -0.96
CA THR A 227 18.98 -5.66 0.04
C THR A 227 18.71 -6.18 1.44
N LYS A 228 19.59 -5.88 2.39
CA LYS A 228 19.37 -6.25 3.79
C LYS A 228 18.19 -5.45 4.37
N PRO A 229 17.34 -6.05 5.22
CA PRO A 229 16.18 -5.36 5.78
C PRO A 229 16.58 -4.14 6.62
N GLU A 230 17.76 -4.16 7.24
CA GLU A 230 18.30 -3.03 8.03
C GLU A 230 18.55 -1.80 7.16
N ASP A 231 19.13 -1.99 5.97
CA ASP A 231 19.40 -0.90 5.02
C ASP A 231 18.11 -0.25 4.52
N LEU A 232 17.05 -1.05 4.31
CA LEU A 232 15.73 -0.54 3.95
C LEU A 232 15.10 0.28 5.09
N VAL A 233 15.27 -0.15 6.34
CA VAL A 233 14.81 0.62 7.52
C VAL A 233 15.59 1.92 7.64
N ALA A 234 16.92 1.87 7.49
CA ALA A 234 17.78 3.06 7.52
C ALA A 234 17.43 4.06 6.43
N PHE A 235 17.05 3.59 5.23
CA PHE A 235 16.56 4.45 4.14
C PHE A 235 15.19 5.08 4.44
N LEU A 236 14.25 4.30 4.99
CA LEU A 236 12.88 4.76 5.23
C LEU A 236 12.73 5.67 6.46
N THR A 237 13.57 5.49 7.47
CA THR A 237 13.50 6.24 8.74
C THR A 237 13.61 7.77 8.55
N PRO A 238 14.63 8.33 7.87
CA PRO A 238 14.72 9.77 7.64
C PRO A 238 13.64 10.29 6.69
N LEU A 239 13.17 9.44 5.77
CA LEU A 239 12.11 9.76 4.84
C LEU A 239 10.78 9.96 5.59
N ILE A 240 10.52 9.12 6.60
CA ILE A 240 9.35 9.23 7.48
C ILE A 240 9.43 10.49 8.34
N SER A 241 10.55 10.69 9.06
CA SER A 241 10.71 11.79 10.03
C SER A 241 10.66 13.16 9.37
N GLY A 242 11.28 13.31 8.20
CA GLY A 242 11.32 14.57 7.47
C GLY A 242 10.10 14.78 6.58
N GLN A 243 9.98 13.97 5.53
CA GLN A 243 9.19 14.35 4.37
C GLN A 243 7.75 13.81 4.39
N ILE A 244 7.56 12.57 4.86
CA ILE A 244 6.22 11.99 5.01
C ILE A 244 5.47 12.76 6.09
N LYS A 245 6.08 12.98 7.26
CA LYS A 245 5.47 13.76 8.35
C LYS A 245 5.06 15.16 7.90
N ALA A 246 5.90 15.84 7.11
CA ALA A 246 5.60 17.17 6.58
C ALA A 246 4.48 17.19 5.52
N SER A 247 4.32 16.11 4.76
CA SER A 247 3.37 16.04 3.64
C SER A 247 1.98 15.50 4.03
N LEU A 248 1.89 14.77 5.15
CA LEU A 248 0.65 14.23 5.68
C LEU A 248 -0.08 15.29 6.53
N LEU A 249 -1.41 15.13 6.64
CA LEU A 249 -2.17 15.97 7.55
C LEU A 249 -1.91 15.51 8.98
N LYS A 250 -1.78 16.50 9.86
CA LYS A 250 -1.72 16.29 11.30
C LYS A 250 -3.12 15.92 11.79
N GLY A 251 -3.24 14.78 12.46
CA GLY A 251 -4.51 14.10 12.77
C GLY A 251 -5.58 14.92 13.50
N SER A 252 -5.27 16.11 14.04
CA SER A 252 -6.26 16.99 14.69
C SER A 252 -7.29 17.57 13.72
N ALA A 253 -6.95 17.74 12.44
CA ALA A 253 -7.84 18.33 11.44
C ALA A 253 -8.91 17.35 10.90
N PHE A 254 -8.74 16.04 11.12
CA PHE A 254 -9.66 15.00 10.64
C PHE A 254 -10.42 14.34 11.79
N ARG A 255 -11.05 15.14 12.65
CA ARG A 255 -12.16 14.60 13.44
C ARG A 255 -13.27 14.25 12.46
N ARG A 256 -13.71 12.97 12.46
CA ARG A 256 -14.87 12.52 11.67
C ARG A 256 -15.97 13.58 11.81
N PRO A 257 -16.58 14.07 10.72
CA PRO A 257 -17.80 14.85 10.87
C PRO A 257 -18.76 13.96 11.66
N VAL A 258 -19.02 14.37 12.91
CA VAL A 258 -19.96 13.67 13.78
C VAL A 258 -21.24 13.57 12.98
N SER A 259 -21.68 12.34 12.72
CA SER A 259 -22.90 12.03 12.00
C SER A 259 -24.06 12.79 12.63
N GLY A 260 -24.46 13.92 12.03
CA GLY A 260 -25.48 14.78 12.63
C GLY A 260 -25.66 16.18 12.03
N ARG A 261 -24.71 16.71 11.24
CA ARG A 261 -24.94 17.99 10.53
C ARG A 261 -24.62 17.88 9.05
N HIS A 262 -25.66 17.71 8.24
CA HIS A 262 -25.63 17.99 6.81
C HIS A 262 -25.56 19.51 6.57
N SER A 263 -24.46 20.16 6.94
CA SER A 263 -24.12 21.43 6.31
C SER A 263 -23.44 21.09 4.99
N THR A 264 -24.11 21.27 3.86
CA THR A 264 -23.46 21.22 2.54
C THR A 264 -22.62 22.49 2.39
N PRO A 265 -21.29 22.45 2.57
CA PRO A 265 -20.52 23.60 2.14
C PRO A 265 -20.54 23.53 0.61
N LYS A 266 -21.01 24.58 -0.06
CA LYS A 266 -20.79 24.79 -1.50
C LYS A 266 -19.29 24.73 -1.75
N THR A 267 -18.79 23.54 -2.05
CA THR A 267 -17.38 23.19 -1.92
C THR A 267 -16.71 23.34 -3.27
N GLU A 268 -15.40 23.45 -3.24
CA GLU A 268 -14.48 23.40 -4.39
C GLU A 268 -14.84 22.34 -5.45
N LEU A 269 -15.51 21.26 -5.05
CA LEU A 269 -16.10 20.26 -5.94
C LEU A 269 -17.14 20.84 -6.91
N ASP A 270 -18.02 21.75 -6.47
CA ASP A 270 -19.00 22.40 -7.36
C ASP A 270 -18.29 23.31 -8.38
N ARG A 271 -17.19 23.96 -7.99
CA ARG A 271 -16.35 24.74 -8.91
C ARG A 271 -15.63 23.84 -9.92
N GLU A 272 -15.13 22.69 -9.49
CA GLU A 272 -14.46 21.71 -10.35
C GLU A 272 -15.43 21.03 -11.33
N LEU A 273 -16.64 20.69 -10.87
CA LEU A 273 -17.72 20.17 -11.72
C LEU A 273 -18.19 21.19 -12.74
N GLN A 274 -18.24 22.48 -12.37
CA GLN A 274 -18.52 23.59 -13.32
C GLN A 274 -17.40 23.78 -14.34
N ARG A 275 -16.13 23.72 -13.94
CA ARG A 275 -14.97 23.80 -14.87
C ARG A 275 -14.98 22.67 -15.90
N GLN A 276 -15.45 21.49 -15.53
CA GLN A 276 -15.55 20.34 -16.44
C GLN A 276 -16.75 20.42 -17.40
N GLY A 277 -17.51 21.52 -17.41
CA GLY A 277 -18.55 21.77 -18.41
C GLY A 277 -19.81 20.92 -18.28
N TRP A 278 -20.04 20.31 -17.11
CA TRP A 278 -21.22 19.45 -16.93
C TRP A 278 -22.49 20.30 -16.73
N PRO A 279 -23.51 20.17 -17.59
CA PRO A 279 -24.76 20.89 -17.43
C PRO A 279 -25.53 20.28 -16.25
N TYR A 280 -25.42 20.90 -15.08
CA TYR A 280 -26.14 20.48 -13.89
C TYR A 280 -27.62 20.88 -14.00
N LYS A 281 -28.43 20.15 -14.79
CA LYS A 281 -29.88 20.28 -14.76
C LYS A 281 -30.41 19.58 -13.49
N LYS A 282 -31.03 20.38 -12.60
CA LYS A 282 -31.72 19.96 -11.38
C LYS A 282 -33.02 19.17 -11.66
N GLU A 283 -33.00 18.17 -12.53
CA GLU A 283 -34.24 17.44 -12.91
C GLU A 283 -34.57 16.24 -12.02
N TYR A 284 -33.69 15.83 -11.10
CA TYR A 284 -33.88 14.61 -10.30
C TYR A 284 -34.80 14.71 -9.07
N ASN A 285 -35.59 15.78 -8.91
CA ASN A 285 -36.54 15.90 -7.79
C ASN A 285 -38.02 15.93 -8.19
N LYS A 286 -38.40 15.51 -9.40
CA LYS A 286 -39.80 15.19 -9.69
C LYS A 286 -40.06 13.72 -9.35
N ARG A 287 -40.41 13.47 -8.08
CA ARG A 287 -41.10 12.21 -7.72
C ARG A 287 -42.39 12.14 -8.56
N PRO A 288 -42.70 11.02 -9.24
CA PRO A 288 -44.03 10.85 -9.81
C PRO A 288 -45.04 10.86 -8.66
N SER A 289 -46.08 11.70 -8.76
CA SER A 289 -47.16 11.74 -7.78
C SER A 289 -47.87 10.39 -7.75
N ARG A 290 -48.33 10.00 -6.57
CA ARG A 290 -48.85 8.67 -6.22
C ARG A 290 -50.30 8.45 -6.70
N ASP A 291 -50.77 9.21 -7.68
CA ASP A 291 -52.20 9.32 -8.02
C ASP A 291 -52.58 8.70 -9.39
N ARG A 292 -51.83 7.72 -9.89
CA ARG A 292 -52.22 6.98 -11.12
C ARG A 292 -52.26 5.46 -10.91
N GLN A 293 -53.02 5.00 -9.93
CA GLN A 293 -53.52 3.62 -9.86
C GLN A 293 -55.02 3.64 -9.58
N ALA A 294 -55.81 4.03 -10.58
CA ALA A 294 -57.26 4.01 -10.46
C ALA A 294 -57.98 3.83 -11.80
N TRP A 295 -57.48 3.02 -12.73
CA TRP A 295 -58.27 2.62 -13.90
C TRP A 295 -57.84 1.25 -14.39
N LEU A 296 -58.53 0.20 -13.92
CA LEU A 296 -58.81 -1.06 -14.62
C LEU A 296 -59.67 -1.96 -13.72
N VAL A 297 -60.90 -1.54 -13.50
CA VAL A 297 -62.01 -2.47 -13.25
C VAL A 297 -63.17 -1.97 -14.10
N LYS A 298 -63.49 -2.74 -15.13
CA LYS A 298 -64.77 -2.64 -15.85
C LYS A 298 -65.25 -4.06 -16.18
N PRO A 299 -66.58 -4.22 -16.29
CA PRO A 299 -67.35 -5.38 -15.85
C PRO A 299 -67.26 -6.59 -16.76
#